data_AF-A0AA49GKS2-F1
#
_entry.id   AF-A0AA49GKS2-F1
#
_cell.length_a   1.000
_cell.length_b   1.000
_cell.length_c   1.000
_cell.angle_alpha   90.00
_cell.angle_beta   90.00
_cell.angle_gamma   90.00
#
_symmetry.space_group_name_H-M   'P 1'
#
loop_
_entity.id
_entity.type
_entity.pdbx_description
1 polymer ?
#
loop_
_entity_poly.entity_id
_entity_poly.type
_entity_poly.pdbx_seq_one_letter_code
_entity_poly.pdbx_strand_id
1 'polypeptide(L)'
;MEEYVNHTKAIRGYFLTDRKLIKFIKNRPGNQDIDVIKEKVMAVADHDRVDYFIMGGFHDHIERLKIDEPLTKGDLSIAIGIAQSGHSGIDNETIAFASRYCAVHAPMFFPLWNKHSLKVIQSYHHKTLLPSDYLEYGELVREIKSKFSMAPLNFFDISKFFWIYQDYLIDYYCEKSFDS
;
A
#
# COMPACT_ATOMS: atom_id res chain seq x y z
N MET A 1 0.82 20.34 -10.80
CA MET A 1 0.50 19.28 -9.82
C MET A 1 -0.95 18.81 -9.93
N GLU A 2 -1.93 19.71 -9.82
CA GLU A 2 -3.35 19.38 -10.05
C GLU A 2 -3.60 18.73 -11.43
N GLU A 3 -2.94 19.22 -12.48
CA GLU A 3 -2.98 18.63 -13.81
C GLU A 3 -2.54 17.15 -13.84
N TYR A 4 -1.41 16.82 -13.19
CA TYR A 4 -0.90 15.45 -13.12
C TYR A 4 -1.84 14.52 -12.33
N VAL A 5 -2.45 15.02 -11.26
CA VAL A 5 -3.48 14.30 -10.49
C VAL A 5 -4.70 13.99 -11.35
N ASN A 6 -5.16 14.98 -12.13
CA ASN A 6 -6.30 14.81 -13.04
C ASN A 6 -5.96 13.86 -14.19
N HIS A 7 -4.74 13.94 -14.72
CA HIS A 7 -4.25 13.01 -15.74
C HIS A 7 -4.24 11.57 -15.22
N THR A 8 -3.71 11.29 -14.02
CA THR A 8 -3.72 9.93 -13.44
C THR A 8 -5.13 9.33 -13.40
N LYS A 9 -6.15 10.11 -13.07
CA LYS A 9 -7.56 9.66 -13.07
C LYS A 9 -8.08 9.34 -14.48
N ALA A 10 -7.56 10.02 -15.50
CA ALA A 10 -8.00 9.89 -16.89
C ALA A 10 -7.36 8.71 -17.64
N ILE A 11 -6.25 8.13 -17.12
CA ILE A 11 -5.58 6.99 -17.75
C ILE A 11 -6.51 5.76 -17.70
N ARG A 12 -7.16 5.48 -18.83
CA ARG A 12 -8.03 4.31 -19.02
C ARG A 12 -7.20 3.02 -19.14
N GLY A 13 -7.75 1.90 -18.67
CA GLY A 13 -7.12 0.57 -18.78
C GLY A 13 -6.08 0.26 -17.71
N TYR A 14 -5.27 1.24 -17.31
CA TYR A 14 -4.55 1.18 -16.05
C TYR A 14 -5.58 0.99 -14.91
N PHE A 15 -5.21 0.24 -13.88
CA PHE A 15 -6.04 -0.03 -12.69
C PHE A 15 -7.15 -1.07 -12.87
N LEU A 16 -7.28 -1.73 -14.02
CA LEU A 16 -8.29 -2.77 -14.18
C LEU A 16 -8.06 -3.95 -13.21
N THR A 17 -6.82 -4.36 -13.00
CA THR A 17 -6.45 -5.42 -12.06
C THR A 17 -6.77 -5.03 -10.62
N ASP A 18 -6.28 -3.88 -10.14
CA ASP A 18 -6.53 -3.45 -8.76
C ASP A 18 -8.02 -3.18 -8.51
N ARG A 19 -8.74 -2.59 -9.47
CA ARG A 19 -10.20 -2.39 -9.34
C ARG A 19 -10.95 -3.72 -9.29
N LYS A 20 -10.54 -4.70 -10.09
CA LYS A 20 -11.11 -6.06 -10.04
C LYS A 20 -10.80 -6.71 -8.70
N LEU A 21 -9.58 -6.56 -8.18
CA LEU A 21 -9.18 -7.11 -6.89
C LEU A 21 -9.97 -6.46 -5.74
N ILE A 22 -10.05 -5.13 -5.67
CA ILE A 22 -10.87 -4.41 -4.67
C ILE A 22 -12.34 -4.87 -4.76
N LYS A 23 -12.89 -5.02 -5.97
CA LYS A 23 -14.26 -5.53 -6.16
C LYS A 23 -14.40 -6.98 -5.71
N PHE A 24 -13.41 -7.83 -5.97
CA PHE A 24 -13.38 -9.22 -5.53
C PHE A 24 -13.43 -9.31 -3.99
N ILE A 25 -12.59 -8.51 -3.30
CA ILE A 25 -12.57 -8.43 -1.83
C ILE A 25 -13.90 -7.89 -1.28
N LYS A 26 -14.45 -6.84 -1.89
CA LYS A 26 -15.74 -6.27 -1.48
C LYS A 26 -16.90 -7.29 -1.56
N ASN A 27 -16.84 -8.21 -2.52
CA ASN A 27 -17.83 -9.28 -2.68
C ASN A 27 -17.60 -10.49 -1.75
N ARG A 28 -16.50 -10.50 -0.99
CA ARG A 28 -16.13 -11.51 0.00
C ARG A 28 -15.71 -10.82 1.29
N PRO A 29 -16.62 -10.14 2.00
CA PRO A 29 -16.26 -9.33 3.16
C PRO A 29 -15.77 -10.20 4.34
N GLY A 30 -15.04 -9.58 5.27
CA GLY A 30 -14.62 -10.22 6.53
C GLY A 30 -13.37 -11.11 6.42
N ASN A 31 -12.75 -11.39 7.55
CA ASN A 31 -11.55 -12.22 7.70
C ASN A 31 -11.75 -13.24 8.83
N GLN A 32 -12.92 -13.89 8.87
CA GLN A 32 -13.26 -14.93 9.86
C GLN A 32 -13.29 -16.34 9.28
N ASP A 33 -13.46 -16.48 7.97
CA ASP A 33 -13.53 -17.76 7.28
C ASP A 33 -12.17 -18.05 6.62
N ILE A 34 -11.54 -19.16 7.02
CA ILE A 34 -10.19 -19.48 6.62
C ILE A 34 -10.04 -19.73 5.11
N ASP A 35 -11.05 -20.29 4.45
CA ASP A 35 -11.01 -20.56 3.02
C ASP A 35 -11.21 -19.26 2.25
N VAL A 36 -12.08 -18.37 2.73
CA VAL A 36 -12.20 -17.01 2.21
C VAL A 36 -10.88 -16.25 2.37
N ILE A 37 -10.19 -16.37 3.50
CA ILE A 37 -8.88 -15.71 3.71
C ILE A 37 -7.85 -16.29 2.72
N LYS A 38 -7.77 -17.60 2.53
CA LYS A 38 -6.87 -18.22 1.54
C LYS A 38 -7.11 -17.68 0.13
N GLU A 39 -8.37 -17.61 -0.31
CA GLU A 39 -8.72 -17.04 -1.62
C GLU A 39 -8.20 -15.61 -1.77
N LYS A 40 -8.31 -14.80 -0.70
CA LYS A 40 -7.81 -13.41 -0.70
C LYS A 40 -6.28 -13.34 -0.70
N VAL A 41 -5.62 -14.16 0.11
CA VAL A 41 -4.15 -14.27 0.13
C VAL A 41 -3.65 -14.60 -1.28
N MET A 42 -4.24 -15.60 -1.94
CA MET A 42 -3.89 -15.98 -3.31
C MET A 42 -4.17 -14.87 -4.32
N ALA A 43 -5.27 -14.12 -4.16
CA ALA A 43 -5.62 -13.03 -5.06
C ALA A 43 -4.77 -11.76 -4.87
N VAL A 44 -4.22 -11.54 -3.67
CA VAL A 44 -3.43 -10.36 -3.31
C VAL A 44 -1.94 -10.58 -3.58
N ALA A 45 -1.44 -11.79 -3.34
CA ALA A 45 -0.04 -12.13 -3.56
C ALA A 45 0.35 -12.00 -5.04
N ASP A 46 1.62 -11.65 -5.27
CA ASP A 46 2.20 -11.78 -6.60
C ASP A 46 2.17 -13.26 -7.02
N HIS A 47 1.89 -13.52 -8.30
CA HIS A 47 1.61 -14.87 -8.80
C HIS A 47 2.69 -15.90 -8.40
N ASP A 48 3.95 -15.51 -8.54
CA ASP A 48 5.11 -16.37 -8.26
C ASP A 48 5.41 -16.52 -6.75
N ARG A 49 4.63 -15.86 -5.89
CA ARG A 49 4.80 -15.83 -4.42
C ARG A 49 3.61 -16.40 -3.66
N VAL A 50 2.56 -16.84 -4.36
CA VAL A 50 1.36 -17.41 -3.72
C VAL A 50 1.73 -18.53 -2.75
N ASP A 51 2.55 -19.49 -3.20
CA ASP A 51 2.96 -20.63 -2.38
C ASP A 51 3.72 -20.21 -1.12
N TYR A 52 4.55 -19.17 -1.21
CA TYR A 52 5.27 -18.63 -0.06
C TYR A 52 4.30 -18.13 1.03
N PHE A 53 3.27 -17.35 0.66
CA PHE A 53 2.29 -16.84 1.63
C PHE A 53 1.35 -17.92 2.15
N ILE A 54 0.94 -18.87 1.30
CA ILE A 54 0.06 -19.97 1.69
C ILE A 54 0.80 -20.94 2.63
N MET A 55 1.98 -21.42 2.24
CA MET A 55 2.78 -22.34 3.07
C MET A 55 3.34 -21.64 4.32
N GLY A 56 3.58 -20.33 4.26
CA GLY A 56 3.95 -19.51 5.42
C GLY A 56 2.84 -19.25 6.43
N GLY A 57 1.63 -19.81 6.22
CA GLY A 57 0.54 -19.75 7.20
C GLY A 57 -0.09 -18.36 7.39
N PHE A 58 0.04 -17.46 6.40
CA PHE A 58 -0.50 -16.10 6.50
C PHE A 58 -2.01 -16.08 6.70
N HIS A 59 -2.73 -17.06 6.14
CA HIS A 59 -4.18 -17.17 6.31
C HIS A 59 -4.58 -17.46 7.76
N ASP A 60 -3.93 -18.43 8.41
CA ASP A 60 -4.16 -18.74 9.82
C ASP A 60 -3.78 -17.56 10.72
N HIS A 61 -2.71 -16.85 10.35
CA HIS A 61 -2.26 -15.67 11.09
C HIS A 61 -3.24 -14.51 11.00
N ILE A 62 -3.72 -14.20 9.79
CA ILE A 62 -4.75 -13.18 9.55
C ILE A 62 -6.03 -13.52 10.34
N GLU A 63 -6.46 -14.78 10.34
CA GLU A 63 -7.65 -15.22 11.09
C GLU A 63 -7.49 -14.99 12.59
N ARG A 64 -6.30 -15.25 13.16
CA ARG A 64 -6.00 -15.03 14.59
C ARG A 64 -5.96 -13.56 14.98
N LEU A 65 -5.50 -12.68 14.09
CA LEU A 65 -5.36 -11.25 14.36
C LEU A 65 -6.71 -10.51 14.48
N LYS A 66 -7.83 -11.10 14.03
CA LYS A 66 -9.19 -10.50 14.10
C LYS A 66 -9.25 -9.06 13.58
N ILE A 67 -8.74 -8.89 12.36
CA ILE A 67 -8.39 -7.57 11.80
C ILE A 67 -9.56 -6.74 11.28
N ASP A 68 -10.78 -7.28 11.20
CA ASP A 68 -11.88 -6.58 10.50
C ASP A 68 -12.28 -5.25 11.12
N GLU A 69 -12.45 -5.19 12.44
CA GLU A 69 -12.77 -3.92 13.10
C GLU A 69 -11.59 -2.93 12.98
N PRO A 70 -10.34 -3.28 13.31
CA PRO A 70 -9.20 -2.41 13.09
C PRO A 70 -9.05 -1.91 11.64
N LEU A 71 -9.32 -2.75 10.63
CA LEU A 71 -9.25 -2.38 9.20
C LEU A 71 -10.23 -1.24 8.88
N THR A 72 -11.44 -1.28 9.44
CA THR A 72 -12.44 -0.22 9.24
C THR A 72 -12.04 1.11 9.89
N LYS A 73 -11.20 1.07 10.92
CA LYS A 73 -10.67 2.24 11.62
C LYS A 73 -9.38 2.78 10.99
N GLY A 74 -8.81 2.08 10.01
CA GLY A 74 -7.57 2.47 9.34
C GLY A 74 -6.33 2.32 10.23
N ASP A 75 -6.34 1.37 11.16
CA ASP A 75 -5.21 1.08 12.03
C ASP A 75 -4.06 0.44 11.23
N LEU A 76 -2.99 1.21 11.00
CA LEU A 76 -1.83 0.79 10.20
C LEU A 76 -1.04 -0.34 10.86
N SER A 77 -1.16 -0.55 12.17
CA SER A 77 -0.43 -1.61 12.88
C SER A 77 -0.84 -3.01 12.42
N ILE A 78 -2.02 -3.15 11.80
CA ILE A 78 -2.49 -4.42 11.22
C ILE A 78 -1.53 -4.93 10.15
N ALA A 79 -1.04 -4.05 9.27
CA ALA A 79 -0.13 -4.46 8.20
C ALA A 79 1.19 -4.99 8.79
N ILE A 80 1.67 -4.37 9.87
CA ILE A 80 2.83 -4.86 10.63
C ILE A 80 2.52 -6.23 11.23
N GLY A 81 1.37 -6.37 11.89
CA GLY A 81 0.92 -7.64 12.46
C GLY A 81 0.86 -8.77 11.44
N ILE A 82 0.26 -8.53 10.26
CA ILE A 82 0.20 -9.51 9.17
C ILE A 82 1.61 -9.86 8.67
N ALA A 83 2.47 -8.87 8.48
CA ALA A 83 3.83 -9.06 7.96
C ALA A 83 4.75 -9.88 8.89
N GLN A 84 4.42 -9.98 10.17
CA GLN A 84 5.15 -10.78 11.16
C GLN A 84 4.84 -12.29 11.09
N SER A 85 3.94 -12.74 10.21
CA SER A 85 3.56 -14.16 10.11
C SER A 85 4.77 -15.06 9.81
N GLY A 86 5.18 -15.85 10.81
CA GLY A 86 6.05 -17.03 10.64
C GLY A 86 7.56 -16.78 10.46
N HIS A 87 8.03 -15.53 10.51
CA HIS A 87 9.43 -15.20 10.26
C HIS A 87 10.04 -14.43 11.44
N SER A 88 11.36 -14.52 11.62
CA SER A 88 12.11 -13.84 12.68
C SER A 88 12.20 -12.30 12.51
N GLY A 89 11.43 -11.73 11.57
CA GLY A 89 11.39 -10.31 11.27
C GLY A 89 10.39 -9.99 10.16
N ILE A 90 10.22 -8.70 9.91
CA ILE A 90 9.46 -8.16 8.78
C ILE A 90 10.46 -7.85 7.67
N ASP A 91 10.22 -8.38 6.48
CA ASP A 91 10.99 -8.02 5.29
C ASP A 91 10.13 -7.21 4.31
N ASN A 92 10.76 -6.72 3.24
CA ASN A 92 10.10 -5.90 2.22
C ASN A 92 8.97 -6.63 1.50
N GLU A 93 9.05 -7.96 1.37
CA GLU A 93 8.06 -8.76 0.67
C GLU A 93 6.83 -8.98 1.55
N THR A 94 7.01 -9.34 2.82
CA THR A 94 5.90 -9.54 3.75
C THR A 94 5.15 -8.25 4.05
N ILE A 95 5.85 -7.11 4.19
CA ILE A 95 5.18 -5.82 4.39
C ILE A 95 4.52 -5.27 3.13
N ALA A 96 5.09 -5.52 1.93
CA ALA A 96 4.44 -5.19 0.67
C ALA A 96 3.13 -5.96 0.51
N PHE A 97 3.14 -7.27 0.79
CA PHE A 97 1.94 -8.09 0.80
C PHE A 97 0.92 -7.60 1.84
N ALA A 98 1.34 -7.42 3.08
CA ALA A 98 0.44 -7.05 4.17
C ALA A 98 -0.20 -5.67 3.96
N SER A 99 0.58 -4.68 3.52
CA SER A 99 0.05 -3.35 3.19
C SER A 99 -0.92 -3.40 2.02
N ARG A 100 -0.66 -4.22 0.98
CA ARG A 100 -1.58 -4.44 -0.13
C ARG A 100 -2.85 -5.16 0.33
N TYR A 101 -2.74 -6.17 1.19
CA TYR A 101 -3.88 -6.89 1.78
C TYR A 101 -4.79 -5.93 2.53
N CYS A 102 -4.24 -5.06 3.38
CA CYS A 102 -5.03 -4.05 4.08
C CYS A 102 -5.64 -3.03 3.11
N ALA A 103 -4.88 -2.59 2.09
CA ALA A 103 -5.34 -1.61 1.11
C ALA A 103 -6.49 -2.14 0.25
N VAL A 104 -6.51 -3.41 -0.17
CA VAL A 104 -7.64 -3.95 -0.95
C VAL A 104 -8.93 -4.03 -0.12
N HIS A 105 -8.82 -4.14 1.20
CA HIS A 105 -9.95 -4.08 2.13
C HIS A 105 -10.41 -2.65 2.39
N ALA A 106 -9.47 -1.72 2.62
CA ALA A 106 -9.77 -0.33 2.93
C ALA A 106 -8.84 0.65 2.18
N PRO A 107 -9.09 0.89 0.87
CA PRO A 107 -8.17 1.63 0.00
C PRO A 107 -7.88 3.07 0.43
N MET A 108 -8.76 3.66 1.24
CA MET A 108 -8.61 5.03 1.72
C MET A 108 -7.68 5.18 2.92
N PHE A 109 -7.32 4.08 3.60
CA PHE A 109 -6.58 4.13 4.86
C PHE A 109 -5.14 3.63 4.78
N PHE A 110 -4.85 2.65 3.91
CA PHE A 110 -3.58 1.93 3.89
C PHE A 110 -2.72 2.26 2.66
N PRO A 111 -1.60 2.99 2.85
CA PRO A 111 -0.57 3.17 1.83
C PRO A 111 0.05 1.85 1.39
N LEU A 112 0.22 1.64 0.08
CA LEU A 112 0.89 0.45 -0.44
C LEU A 112 2.39 0.59 -0.24
N TRP A 113 3.05 -0.29 0.51
CA TRP A 113 4.51 -0.30 0.62
C TRP A 113 5.14 -0.73 -0.71
N ASN A 114 5.92 0.14 -1.34
CA ASN A 114 6.60 -0.17 -2.60
C ASN A 114 7.80 0.76 -2.85
N LYS A 115 8.75 0.30 -3.67
CA LYS A 115 9.98 1.02 -4.00
C LYS A 115 9.76 2.40 -4.64
N HIS A 116 8.69 2.59 -5.41
CA HIS A 116 8.43 3.86 -6.11
C HIS A 116 8.02 4.94 -5.13
N SER A 117 7.14 4.59 -4.20
CA SER A 117 6.70 5.50 -3.13
C SER A 117 7.85 5.85 -2.19
N LEU A 118 8.69 4.87 -1.83
CA LEU A 118 9.89 5.11 -1.03
C LEU A 118 10.85 6.12 -1.69
N LYS A 119 11.09 6.01 -3.00
CA LYS A 119 11.93 6.96 -3.75
C LYS A 119 11.35 8.38 -3.75
N VAL A 120 10.03 8.51 -3.92
CA VAL A 120 9.37 9.81 -3.87
C VAL A 120 9.46 10.43 -2.48
N ILE A 121 9.21 9.64 -1.42
CA ILE A 121 9.39 10.07 -0.03
C ILE A 121 10.82 10.54 0.23
N GLN A 122 11.81 9.74 -0.16
CA GLN A 122 13.22 10.09 -0.02
C GLN A 122 13.50 11.45 -0.69
N SER A 123 13.11 11.64 -1.95
CA SER A 123 13.37 12.90 -2.65
C SER A 123 12.61 14.09 -2.03
N TYR A 124 11.37 13.88 -1.60
CA TYR A 124 10.57 14.92 -0.93
C TYR A 124 11.23 15.41 0.38
N HIS A 125 11.91 14.51 1.11
CA HIS A 125 12.67 14.83 2.32
C HIS A 125 14.19 14.95 2.06
N HIS A 126 14.60 15.44 0.89
CA HIS A 126 16.00 15.75 0.57
C HIS A 126 16.98 14.56 0.72
N LYS A 127 16.52 13.35 0.39
CA LYS A 127 17.26 12.08 0.30
C LYS A 127 17.80 11.53 1.63
N THR A 128 17.50 12.16 2.77
CA THR A 128 18.01 11.73 4.07
C THR A 128 17.05 10.82 4.82
N LEU A 129 15.74 10.92 4.53
CA LEU A 129 14.73 10.17 5.26
C LEU A 129 14.38 8.85 4.59
N LEU A 130 14.58 7.76 5.32
CA LEU A 130 13.99 6.46 5.06
C LEU A 130 13.08 6.14 6.24
N PRO A 131 11.81 5.78 6.01
CA PRO A 131 10.93 5.39 7.11
C PRO A 131 11.50 4.16 7.81
N SER A 132 11.54 4.23 9.13
CA SER A 132 11.99 3.16 10.02
C SER A 132 11.05 1.95 10.00
N ASP A 133 9.75 2.20 9.82
CA ASP A 133 8.72 1.17 9.73
C ASP A 133 7.52 1.60 8.85
N TYR A 134 6.50 0.74 8.81
CA TYR A 134 5.28 0.98 8.04
C TYR A 134 4.39 2.10 8.60
N LEU A 135 4.43 2.37 9.91
CA LEU A 135 3.66 3.47 10.52
C LEU A 135 4.23 4.80 10.05
N GLU A 136 5.55 4.97 10.16
CA GLU A 136 6.25 6.17 9.68
C GLU A 136 6.05 6.33 8.17
N TYR A 137 6.22 5.26 7.40
CA TYR A 137 5.91 5.28 5.96
C TYR A 137 4.49 5.79 5.68
N GLY A 138 3.52 5.33 6.46
CA GLY A 138 2.13 5.71 6.29
C GLY A 138 1.88 7.21 6.51
N GLU A 139 2.53 7.78 7.53
CA GLU A 139 2.48 9.21 7.81
C GLU A 139 3.14 10.04 6.71
N LEU A 140 4.30 9.62 6.21
CA LEU A 140 5.01 10.35 5.14
C LEU A 140 4.20 10.35 3.82
N VAL A 141 3.57 9.23 3.46
CA VAL A 141 2.69 9.19 2.28
C VAL A 141 1.47 10.11 2.48
N ARG A 142 0.88 10.15 3.68
CA ARG A 142 -0.26 11.02 4.01
C ARG A 142 0.14 12.49 3.96
N GLU A 143 1.34 12.84 4.41
CA GLU A 143 1.87 14.19 4.33
C GLU A 143 1.93 14.66 2.87
N ILE A 144 2.58 13.89 2.00
CA ILE A 144 2.69 14.19 0.56
C ILE A 144 1.29 14.30 -0.06
N LYS A 145 0.40 13.35 0.23
CA LYS A 145 -0.98 13.36 -0.23
C LYS A 145 -1.74 14.63 0.18
N SER A 146 -1.55 15.09 1.41
CA SER A 146 -2.16 16.32 1.94
C SER A 146 -1.58 17.57 1.26
N LYS A 147 -0.25 17.65 1.16
CA LYS A 147 0.48 18.77 0.57
C LYS A 147 0.03 19.10 -0.85
N PHE A 148 -0.29 18.08 -1.64
CA PHE A 148 -0.71 18.24 -3.05
C PHE A 148 -2.22 18.14 -3.27
N SER A 149 -3.02 18.29 -2.21
CA SER A 149 -4.49 18.25 -2.29
C SER A 149 -5.02 16.97 -2.97
N MET A 150 -4.30 15.86 -2.82
CA MET A 150 -4.68 14.54 -3.36
C MET A 150 -5.67 13.83 -2.41
N ALA A 151 -6.34 14.57 -1.53
CA ALA A 151 -7.27 14.04 -0.54
C ALA A 151 -8.32 13.07 -1.11
N PRO A 152 -8.93 13.31 -2.29
CA PRO A 152 -9.94 12.40 -2.86
C PRO A 152 -9.37 11.08 -3.41
N LEU A 153 -8.05 10.96 -3.60
CA LEU A 153 -7.43 9.76 -4.13
C LEU A 153 -7.28 8.69 -3.04
N ASN A 154 -7.54 7.44 -3.40
CA ASN A 154 -7.20 6.30 -2.53
C ASN A 154 -5.72 5.96 -2.66
N PHE A 155 -5.20 5.10 -1.79
CA PHE A 155 -3.76 4.81 -1.77
C PHE A 155 -3.26 3.95 -2.94
N PHE A 156 -4.13 3.24 -3.66
CA PHE A 156 -3.73 2.70 -4.97
C PHE A 156 -3.42 3.85 -5.91
N ASP A 157 -4.35 4.80 -6.06
CA ASP A 157 -4.18 5.96 -6.96
C ASP A 157 -2.92 6.75 -6.62
N ILE A 158 -2.61 6.93 -5.32
CA ILE A 158 -1.36 7.57 -4.86
C ILE A 158 -0.13 6.76 -5.24
N SER A 159 -0.10 5.45 -4.97
CA SER A 159 1.01 4.58 -5.34
C SER A 159 1.30 4.62 -6.85
N LYS A 160 0.24 4.67 -7.66
CA LYS A 160 0.33 4.80 -9.12
C LYS A 160 0.79 6.17 -9.57
N PHE A 161 0.28 7.23 -8.95
CA PHE A 161 0.73 8.59 -9.20
C PHE A 161 2.25 8.69 -8.98
N PHE A 162 2.74 8.15 -7.85
CA PHE A 162 4.18 8.08 -7.57
C PHE A 162 4.94 7.22 -8.56
N TRP A 163 4.37 6.14 -9.07
CA TRP A 163 5.01 5.33 -10.09
C TRP A 163 5.11 6.03 -11.45
N ILE A 164 4.03 6.65 -11.94
CA ILE A 164 3.96 7.33 -13.25
C ILE A 164 4.85 8.58 -13.26
N TYR A 165 4.80 9.37 -12.19
CA TYR A 165 5.50 10.65 -12.09
C TYR A 165 6.75 10.60 -11.24
N GLN A 166 7.27 9.39 -10.96
CA GLN A 166 8.41 9.21 -10.06
C GLN A 166 9.57 10.16 -10.42
N ASP A 167 10.01 10.12 -11.67
CA ASP A 167 11.21 10.85 -12.10
C ASP A 167 10.97 12.36 -12.07
N TYR A 168 9.81 12.81 -12.57
CA TYR A 168 9.39 14.20 -12.46
C TYR A 168 9.33 14.71 -11.01
N LEU A 169 8.77 13.91 -10.09
CA LEU A 169 8.67 14.28 -8.67
C LEU A 169 10.06 14.32 -8.02
N ILE A 170 10.92 13.35 -8.34
CA ILE A 170 12.31 13.33 -7.87
C ILE A 170 13.03 14.60 -8.30
N ASP A 171 12.98 14.95 -9.58
CA ASP A 171 13.64 16.14 -10.13
C ASP A 171 13.06 17.41 -9.51
N TYR A 172 11.73 17.53 -9.45
CA TYR A 172 11.03 18.67 -8.86
C TYR A 172 11.47 18.93 -7.40
N TYR A 173 11.59 17.89 -6.57
CA TYR A 173 12.04 18.08 -5.19
C TYR A 173 13.54 18.31 -5.08
N CYS A 174 14.36 17.68 -5.93
CA CYS A 174 15.79 17.95 -5.97
C CYS A 174 16.08 19.40 -6.34
N GLU A 175 15.41 19.96 -7.35
CA GLU A 175 15.59 21.35 -7.78
C GLU A 175 15.13 22.36 -6.71
N LYS A 176 13.94 22.14 -6.14
CA LYS A 176 13.39 22.97 -5.05
C LYS A 176 14.26 23.00 -3.78
N SER A 177 15.13 22.01 -3.59
CA SER A 177 16.08 21.95 -2.47
C SER A 177 17.17 23.02 -2.53
N PHE A 178 17.43 23.58 -3.72
CA PHE A 178 18.52 24.55 -3.94
C PHE A 178 18.06 26.00 -3.88
N ASP A 179 16.74 26.25 -3.86
CA ASP A 179 16.13 27.58 -3.86
C ASP A 179 15.66 28.04 -2.45
N SER A 180 15.97 27.29 -1.41
CA SER A 180 15.60 27.54 0.00
C SER A 180 16.83 27.57 0.91
#